data_AF-A0A0B2V0J1-F1
#
_entry.id   AF-A0A0B2V0J1-F1
#
_cell.length_a   1.000
_cell.length_b   1.000
_cell.length_c   1.000
_cell.angle_alpha   90.00
_cell.angle_beta   90.00
_cell.angle_gamma   90.00
#
_symmetry.space_group_name_H-M   'P 1'
#
loop_
_entity.id
_entity.type
_entity.pdbx_description
1 polymer ?
#
loop_
_entity_poly.entity_id
_entity_poly.type
_entity_poly.pdbx_seq_one_letter_code
_entity_poly.pdbx_strand_id
1 'polypeptide(L)'
;MKYYREAQGKWLYLPYGSDDIDKLWRKYEVRTMPTLIIVRANGEVITRNGVSHLKKRTPPREMLRQWKSGEIVEKSRKCSIM
;
A
#
# COMPACT_ATOMS: atom_id res chain seq x y z
N MET A 1 14.41 19.19 1.45
CA MET A 1 12.94 19.25 1.67
C MET A 1 12.13 19.77 0.47
N LYS A 2 12.72 20.41 -0.56
CA LYS A 2 11.99 20.92 -1.74
C LYS A 2 11.38 19.80 -2.62
N TYR A 3 12.13 18.70 -2.81
CA TYR A 3 11.73 17.52 -3.60
C TYR A 3 10.36 16.94 -3.23
N TYR A 4 10.10 16.69 -1.93
CA TYR A 4 8.85 16.07 -1.49
C TYR A 4 7.61 16.93 -1.73
N ARG A 5 7.74 18.26 -1.65
CA ARG A 5 6.64 19.18 -1.91
C ARG A 5 6.26 19.26 -3.39
N GLU A 6 7.23 19.11 -4.28
CA GLU A 6 7.03 19.26 -5.73
C GLU A 6 6.63 17.94 -6.40
N ALA A 7 7.23 16.81 -6.00
CA ALA A 7 7.06 15.52 -6.69
C ALA A 7 5.97 14.63 -6.07
N GLN A 8 5.67 14.77 -4.77
CA GLN A 8 4.86 13.77 -4.03
C GLN A 8 3.40 14.22 -3.78
N GLY A 9 3.07 15.47 -4.08
CA GLY A 9 1.72 16.03 -3.90
C GLY A 9 1.32 16.17 -2.43
N LYS A 10 0.02 16.01 -2.12
CA LYS A 10 -0.55 16.16 -0.76
C LYS A 10 -0.47 14.89 0.10
N TRP A 11 0.47 13.99 -0.18
CA TRP A 11 0.60 12.73 0.54
C TRP A 11 1.52 12.89 1.76
N LEU A 12 1.21 12.16 2.83
CA LEU A 12 2.11 12.04 3.99
C LEU A 12 3.33 11.21 3.61
N TYR A 13 4.47 11.53 4.20
CA TYR A 13 5.72 10.82 3.99
C TYR A 13 6.49 10.67 5.29
N LEU A 14 7.34 9.65 5.35
CA LEU A 14 8.28 9.46 6.44
C LEU A 14 9.58 10.17 6.09
N PRO A 15 10.23 10.84 7.07
CA PRO A 15 11.53 11.44 6.84
C PRO A 15 12.56 10.35 6.50
N TYR A 16 13.45 10.69 5.57
CA TYR A 16 14.54 9.80 5.17
C TYR A 16 15.40 9.40 6.37
N GLY A 17 15.78 8.13 6.46
CA GLY A 17 16.60 7.60 7.54
C GLY A 17 15.86 7.37 8.87
N SER A 18 14.53 7.46 8.91
CA SER A 18 13.76 7.05 10.08
C SER A 18 13.68 5.53 10.21
N ASP A 19 13.90 5.01 11.42
CA ASP A 19 13.76 3.59 11.74
C ASP A 19 12.34 3.06 11.47
N ASP A 20 11.36 3.96 11.41
CA ASP A 20 9.97 3.61 11.14
C ASP A 20 9.77 3.09 9.71
N ILE A 21 10.63 3.50 8.76
CA ILE A 21 10.64 2.93 7.41
C ILE A 21 10.92 1.42 7.49
N ASP A 22 11.99 1.03 8.18
CA ASP A 22 12.40 -0.37 8.32
C ASP A 22 11.38 -1.19 9.11
N LYS A 23 10.82 -0.62 10.18
CA LYS A 23 9.73 -1.26 10.96
C LYS A 23 8.53 -1.54 10.08
N LEU A 24 8.10 -0.59 9.24
CA LEU A 24 6.95 -0.77 8.35
C LEU A 24 7.25 -1.74 7.21
N TRP A 25 8.45 -1.70 6.65
CA TRP A 25 8.91 -2.66 5.65
C TRP A 25 8.83 -4.09 6.16
N ARG A 26 9.30 -4.34 7.39
CA ARG A 26 9.21 -5.65 8.04
C ARG A 26 7.77 -6.00 8.40
N LYS A 27 7.03 -5.08 9.02
CA LYS A 27 5.63 -5.29 9.47
C LYS A 27 4.71 -5.71 8.32
N TYR A 28 4.89 -5.12 7.14
CA TYR A 28 4.07 -5.41 5.98
C TYR A 28 4.75 -6.35 4.96
N GLU A 29 5.93 -6.89 5.31
CA GLU A 29 6.69 -7.84 4.50
C GLU A 29 6.88 -7.36 3.04
N VAL A 30 7.25 -6.10 2.85
CA VAL A 30 7.46 -5.53 1.51
C VAL A 30 8.73 -6.15 0.91
N ARG A 31 8.58 -6.88 -0.20
CA ARG A 31 9.70 -7.57 -0.87
C ARG A 31 10.24 -6.83 -2.09
N THR A 32 9.37 -6.16 -2.83
CA THR A 32 9.70 -5.50 -4.10
C THR A 32 9.13 -4.10 -4.14
N MET A 33 9.85 -3.17 -4.77
CA MET A 33 9.34 -1.84 -5.10
C MET A 33 9.02 -1.79 -6.59
N PRO A 34 7.94 -1.12 -7.03
CA PRO A 34 6.96 -0.37 -6.23
C PRO A 34 5.85 -1.25 -5.64
N THR A 35 5.49 -1.02 -4.37
CA THR A 35 4.39 -1.70 -3.67
C THR A 35 3.44 -0.68 -3.04
N LEU A 36 2.13 -0.95 -3.09
CA LEU A 36 1.08 -0.13 -2.48
C LEU A 36 0.16 -1.02 -1.65
N ILE A 37 0.18 -0.80 -0.35
CA ILE A 37 -0.61 -1.55 0.64
C ILE A 37 -1.68 -0.61 1.20
N ILE A 38 -2.93 -1.04 1.11
CA ILE A 38 -4.07 -0.31 1.66
C ILE A 38 -4.38 -0.90 3.03
N VAL A 39 -4.38 -0.04 4.03
CA VAL A 39 -4.61 -0.41 5.44
C VAL A 39 -5.75 0.42 6.01
N ARG A 40 -6.45 -0.15 6.97
CA ARG A 40 -7.44 0.54 7.80
C ARG A 40 -6.74 1.32 8.92
N ALA A 41 -7.47 2.24 9.55
CA ALA A 41 -6.97 3.01 10.69
C ALA A 41 -6.56 2.14 11.89
N ASN A 42 -7.14 0.93 12.02
CA ASN A 42 -6.77 -0.07 13.03
C ASN A 42 -5.48 -0.85 12.70
N GLY A 43 -4.89 -0.65 11.52
CA GLY A 43 -3.69 -1.37 11.05
C GLY A 43 -3.98 -2.69 10.33
N GLU A 44 -5.24 -3.04 10.09
CA GLU A 44 -5.63 -4.20 9.31
C GLU A 44 -5.39 -3.96 7.82
N VAL A 45 -4.83 -4.94 7.12
CA VAL A 45 -4.53 -4.86 5.69
C VAL A 45 -5.77 -5.22 4.88
N ILE A 46 -6.22 -4.28 4.04
CA ILE A 46 -7.29 -4.52 3.07
C ILE A 46 -6.70 -5.15 1.81
N THR A 47 -5.63 -4.58 1.25
CA THR A 47 -5.00 -5.19 0.07
C THR A 47 -3.52 -4.87 0.01
N ARG A 48 -2.71 -5.86 -0.39
CA ARG A 48 -1.27 -5.71 -0.64
C ARG A 48 -0.95 -5.41 -2.10
N ASN A 49 -1.92 -5.64 -2.99
CA ASN A 49 -1.76 -5.55 -4.45
C ASN A 49 -2.36 -4.25 -5.01
N GLY A 50 -2.26 -3.14 -4.28
CA GLY A 50 -2.83 -1.85 -4.69
C GLY A 50 -2.31 -1.35 -6.03
N VAL A 51 -1.03 -1.63 -6.35
CA VAL A 51 -0.43 -1.27 -7.65
C VAL A 51 -1.14 -1.98 -8.80
N SER A 52 -1.48 -3.25 -8.62
CA SER A 52 -2.22 -4.02 -9.63
C SER A 52 -3.62 -3.46 -9.87
N HIS A 53 -4.29 -2.96 -8.81
CA HIS A 53 -5.58 -2.29 -8.95
C HIS A 53 -5.47 -0.97 -9.71
N LEU A 54 -4.41 -0.19 -9.51
CA LEU A 54 -4.16 1.03 -10.26
C LEU A 54 -3.82 0.77 -11.73
N LYS A 55 -3.16 -0.35 -12.04
CA LYS A 55 -2.84 -0.75 -13.43
C LYS A 55 -4.08 -1.22 -14.19
N LYS A 56 -5.07 -1.78 -13.49
CA LYS A 56 -6.37 -2.09 -14.10
C LYS A 56 -7.00 -0.74 -14.45
N ARG A 57 -7.52 -0.60 -15.68
CA ARG A 57 -8.24 0.61 -16.15
C ARG A 57 -9.61 0.78 -15.48
N THR A 58 -9.72 0.40 -14.20
CA THR A 58 -10.92 0.56 -13.39
C THR A 58 -11.05 2.04 -13.02
N PRO A 59 -12.25 2.63 -13.14
CA PRO A 59 -12.47 4.00 -12.71
C PRO A 59 -12.08 4.19 -11.24
N PRO A 60 -11.33 5.25 -10.88
CA PRO A 60 -10.86 5.47 -9.51
C PRO A 60 -11.96 5.45 -8.45
N ARG A 61 -13.16 5.93 -8.79
CA ARG A 61 -14.32 5.97 -7.88
C ARG A 61 -14.77 4.57 -7.44
N GLU A 62 -14.72 3.61 -8.35
CA GLU A 62 -15.18 2.25 -8.08
C GLU A 62 -14.15 1.48 -7.25
N MET A 63 -12.87 1.61 -7.61
CA MET A 63 -11.76 1.08 -6.83
C MET A 63 -11.78 1.59 -5.38
N LEU A 64 -12.01 2.89 -5.19
CA LEU A 64 -12.13 3.47 -3.84
C LEU A 64 -13.32 2.91 -3.07
N ARG A 65 -14.45 2.63 -3.72
CA ARG A 65 -15.59 1.98 -3.07
C ARG A 65 -15.24 0.57 -2.60
N GLN A 66 -14.53 -0.20 -3.42
CA GLN A 66 -14.09 -1.56 -3.07
C GLN A 66 -13.12 -1.57 -1.88
N TRP A 67 -12.19 -0.61 -1.83
CA TRP A 67 -11.28 -0.48 -0.68
C TRP A 67 -12.01 -0.04 0.59
N LYS A 68 -13.04 0.81 0.46
CA LYS A 68 -13.86 1.26 1.58
C LYS A 68 -14.83 0.19 2.10
N SER A 69 -15.40 -0.65 1.23
CA SER A 69 -16.28 -1.75 1.65
C SER A 69 -15.50 -2.83 2.39
N GLY A 70 -14.18 -2.92 2.18
CA GLY A 70 -13.33 -3.86 2.91
C GLY A 70 -13.55 -5.32 2.50
N GLU A 71 -14.21 -5.57 1.37
CA GLU A 71 -14.46 -6.91 0.83
C GLU A 71 -13.23 -7.53 0.17
N ILE A 72 -12.12 -6.79 0.07
CA ILE A 72 -10.85 -7.37 -0.33
C ILE A 72 -10.23 -7.99 0.93
N VAL A 73 -10.55 -9.25 1.16
CA VAL A 73 -9.74 -10.13 2.00
C VAL A 73 -8.94 -10.97 1.01
N GLU A 74 -7.75 -10.53 0.63
CA GLU A 74 -6.80 -11.47 0.03
C GLU A 74 -6.43 -12.47 1.12
N LYS A 75 -7.14 -13.61 1.13
CA LYS A 75 -6.72 -14.81 1.86
C LYS A 75 -5.27 -15.04 1.45
N SER A 76 -4.39 -14.96 2.44
CA SER A 76 -2.99 -15.32 2.36
C SER A 76 -2.85 -16.64 1.59
N ARG A 77 -2.58 -16.56 0.28
CA ARG A 77 -1.97 -17.67 -0.41
C ARG A 77 -0.54 -17.64 0.08
N LYS A 78 -0.27 -18.39 1.15
CA LYS A 78 1.09 -18.82 1.50
C LYS A 78 1.75 -19.19 0.17
N CYS A 79 2.74 -18.39 -0.22
CA CYS A 79 3.55 -18.68 -1.38
C CYS A 79 4.34 -19.94 -1.01
N SER A 80 3.79 -21.11 -1.35
CA SER A 80 4.51 -22.37 -1.39
C SER A 80 5.42 -22.27 -2.61
N ILE A 81 6.60 -21.71 -2.40
CA ILE A 81 7.67 -21.78 -3.39
C ILE A 81 8.38 -23.10 -3.09
N MET A 82 8.07 -24.12 -3.90
CA MET A 82 9.07 -25.13 -4.28
C MET A 82 9.86 -24.56 -5.45
#